data_AF-A0A7V3MHT6-F1
#
_entry.id   AF-A0A7V3MHT6-F1
#
_cell.length_a   1.000
_cell.length_b   1.000
_cell.length_c   1.000
_cell.angle_alpha   90.00
_cell.angle_beta   90.00
_cell.angle_gamma   90.00
#
_symmetry.space_group_name_H-M   'P 1'
#
loop_
_entity.id
_entity.type
_entity.pdbx_description
1 polymer ?
#
loop_
_entity_poly.entity_id
_entity_poly.type
_entity_poly.pdbx_seq_one_letter_code
_entity_poly.pdbx_strand_id
1 'polypeptide(L)'
;MTTTIEPSVTTGPIAGSGKAYRDVAGPDGGAALRVPFRRVNLSTGDHFDLYDTSGPYTDPAAAIDLAAGLPARPGVVRDRGTQLQRARAGEITAEMAFIAAREGMPAELVRDEVARGRAVIPANHNHPESEPMIIGKAFAVKVNANIGNSAVTSSIAEEVDKMVWATRWGADTIMDLSTGKNIHETREWILRNSP
;
A
#
# COMPACT_ATOMS: atom_id res chain seq x y z
N MET A 1 -27.48 16.76 4.72
CA MET A 1 -27.21 16.11 6.02
C MET A 1 -25.91 15.37 5.87
N THR A 2 -24.83 15.87 6.45
CA THR A 2 -23.57 15.13 6.56
C THR A 2 -23.80 13.99 7.53
N THR A 3 -23.89 12.77 7.02
CA THR A 3 -23.93 11.56 7.85
C THR A 3 -22.61 11.48 8.59
N THR A 4 -22.61 11.64 9.92
CA THR A 4 -21.41 11.42 10.73
C THR A 4 -21.16 9.91 10.75
N ILE A 5 -20.17 9.47 9.96
CA ILE A 5 -19.66 8.10 10.02
C ILE A 5 -18.61 8.13 11.13
N GLU A 6 -18.77 7.30 12.16
CA GLU A 6 -17.70 7.00 13.12
C GLU A 6 -17.16 5.60 12.82
N PRO A 7 -16.28 5.44 11.82
CA PRO A 7 -15.67 4.15 11.57
C PRO A 7 -14.65 3.87 12.68
N SER A 8 -14.79 2.73 13.34
CA SER A 8 -13.68 2.14 14.10
C SER A 8 -13.08 1.03 13.25
N VAL A 9 -11.75 0.99 13.22
CA VAL A 9 -10.99 -0.04 12.48
C VAL A 9 -10.01 -0.70 13.41
N THR A 10 -9.62 -1.93 13.09
CA THR A 10 -8.59 -2.63 13.87
C THR A 10 -7.22 -2.00 13.68
N THR A 11 -6.68 -1.39 14.75
CA THR A 11 -5.33 -0.81 14.78
C THR A 11 -4.41 -1.52 15.78
N GLY A 12 -3.15 -1.13 15.78
CA GLY A 12 -2.11 -1.61 16.69
C GLY A 12 -1.28 -2.75 16.12
N PRO A 13 -0.13 -3.04 16.75
CA PRO A 13 0.84 -4.02 16.23
C PRO A 13 0.21 -5.40 15.97
N ILE A 14 0.70 -6.09 14.94
CA ILE A 14 0.37 -7.50 14.73
C ILE A 14 1.08 -8.32 15.81
N ALA A 15 0.32 -9.16 16.52
CA ALA A 15 0.81 -9.90 17.69
C ALA A 15 2.15 -10.62 17.40
N GLY A 16 3.11 -10.45 18.30
CA GLY A 16 4.46 -11.02 18.17
C GLY A 16 5.39 -10.28 17.20
N SER A 17 4.96 -9.14 16.63
CA SER A 17 5.79 -8.34 15.73
C SER A 17 5.65 -6.84 15.99
N GLY A 18 6.62 -6.06 15.52
CA GLY A 18 6.56 -4.60 15.48
C GLY A 18 6.77 -4.07 14.06
N LYS A 19 6.07 -2.98 13.70
CA LYS A 19 6.34 -2.25 12.46
C LYS A 19 7.77 -1.68 12.50
N ALA A 20 8.47 -1.80 11.39
CA ALA A 20 9.77 -1.18 11.18
C ALA A 20 9.86 -0.66 9.73
N TYR A 21 10.85 0.19 9.48
CA TYR A 21 11.05 0.83 8.18
C TYR A 21 12.51 0.78 7.77
N ARG A 22 12.74 0.64 6.47
CA ARG A 22 14.03 0.82 5.84
C ARG A 22 14.03 2.17 5.12
N ASP A 23 14.91 3.06 5.53
CA ASP A 23 15.08 4.35 4.86
C ASP A 23 15.93 4.15 3.60
N VAL A 24 15.47 4.71 2.48
CA VAL A 24 16.11 4.61 1.16
C VAL A 24 16.22 6.01 0.59
N ALA A 25 17.39 6.35 0.03
CA ALA A 25 17.54 7.61 -0.70
C ALA A 25 16.59 7.65 -1.90
N GLY A 26 15.94 8.79 -2.13
CA GLY A 26 15.16 8.98 -3.34
C GLY A 26 16.07 8.97 -4.58
N PRO A 27 15.63 8.38 -5.70
CA PRO A 27 16.40 8.42 -6.94
C PRO A 27 16.60 9.86 -7.40
N ASP A 28 17.73 10.12 -8.07
CA ASP A 28 18.11 11.44 -8.61
C ASP A 28 18.07 12.59 -7.59
N GLY A 29 18.36 12.30 -6.31
CA GLY A 29 18.32 13.30 -5.23
C GLY A 29 16.90 13.64 -4.75
N GLY A 30 15.92 12.83 -5.12
CA GLY A 30 14.54 12.95 -4.65
C GLY A 30 14.40 12.72 -3.14
N ALA A 31 13.20 13.00 -2.63
CA ALA A 31 12.87 12.81 -1.22
C ALA A 31 13.14 11.38 -0.74
N ALA A 32 13.62 11.25 0.49
CA ALA A 32 13.85 9.94 1.12
C ALA A 32 12.55 9.14 1.20
N LEU A 33 12.67 7.83 1.00
CA LEU A 33 11.59 6.86 1.03
C LEU A 33 11.70 6.02 2.29
N ARG A 34 10.55 5.64 2.88
CA ARG A 34 10.51 4.74 4.05
C ARG A 34 9.74 3.49 3.68
N VAL A 35 10.43 2.36 3.57
CA VAL A 35 9.86 1.10 3.11
C VAL A 35 9.48 0.23 4.30
N PRO A 36 8.19 -0.12 4.48
CA PRO A 36 7.72 -0.84 5.66
C PRO A 36 8.02 -2.33 5.58
N PHE A 37 8.27 -2.90 6.75
CA PHE A 37 8.29 -4.32 7.02
C PHE A 37 7.86 -4.54 8.48
N ARG A 38 7.60 -5.79 8.86
CA ARG A 38 7.39 -6.13 10.28
C ARG A 38 8.50 -7.02 10.79
N ARG A 39 8.97 -6.74 12.00
CA ARG A 39 10.05 -7.47 12.65
C ARG A 39 9.51 -8.36 13.75
N VAL A 40 9.87 -9.64 13.70
CA VAL A 40 9.63 -10.61 14.78
C VAL A 40 10.93 -10.79 15.54
N ASN A 41 10.96 -10.41 16.82
CA ASN A 41 12.13 -10.64 17.67
C ASN A 41 12.09 -12.07 18.20
N LEU A 42 13.22 -12.78 18.10
CA LEU A 42 13.36 -14.16 18.53
C LEU A 42 13.91 -14.23 19.95
N SER A 43 13.60 -15.31 20.67
CA SER A 43 14.15 -15.55 22.02
C SER A 43 15.67 -15.70 22.04
N THR A 44 16.31 -15.93 20.88
CA THR A 44 17.77 -15.99 20.70
C THR A 44 18.45 -14.62 20.71
N GLY A 45 17.68 -13.52 20.69
CA GLY A 45 18.19 -12.15 20.52
C GLY A 45 18.36 -11.73 19.06
N ASP A 46 18.09 -12.63 18.11
CA ASP A 46 18.03 -12.30 16.67
C ASP A 46 16.61 -11.88 16.26
N HIS A 47 16.39 -11.63 14.97
CA HIS A 47 15.11 -11.21 14.43
C HIS A 47 14.83 -11.81 13.05
N PHE A 48 13.56 -11.84 12.69
CA PHE A 48 13.10 -12.19 11.35
C PHE A 48 12.22 -11.07 10.79
N ASP A 49 12.62 -10.54 9.63
CA ASP A 49 11.88 -9.49 8.94
C ASP A 49 10.93 -10.08 7.92
N LEU A 50 9.68 -9.64 7.96
CA LEU A 50 8.58 -10.10 7.14
C LEU A 50 8.03 -8.95 6.29
N TYR A 51 7.59 -9.30 5.08
CA TYR A 51 6.78 -8.40 4.26
C TYR A 51 5.53 -7.99 5.04
N ASP A 52 5.13 -6.73 4.89
CA ASP A 52 4.02 -6.16 5.63
C ASP A 52 3.23 -5.19 4.74
N THR A 53 1.94 -5.49 4.55
CA THR A 53 1.00 -4.70 3.74
C THR A 53 0.01 -3.92 4.60
N SER A 54 0.10 -4.03 5.92
CA SER A 54 -0.89 -3.47 6.86
C SER A 54 -0.87 -1.94 6.96
N GLY A 55 0.06 -1.27 6.28
CA GLY A 55 0.21 0.18 6.28
C GLY A 55 0.39 0.79 7.67
N PRO A 56 0.02 2.07 7.85
CA PRO A 56 0.15 2.78 9.12
C PRO A 56 -0.70 2.19 10.26
N TYR A 57 -1.71 1.37 9.98
CA TYR A 57 -2.64 0.84 10.98
C TYR A 57 -1.98 -0.02 12.07
N THR A 58 -0.81 -0.61 11.78
CA THR A 58 -0.06 -1.43 12.74
C THR A 58 1.17 -0.73 13.31
N ASP A 59 1.39 0.52 12.92
CA ASP A 59 2.43 1.37 13.48
C ASP A 59 1.91 2.09 14.74
N PRO A 60 2.45 1.81 15.94
CA PRO A 60 2.00 2.46 17.16
C PRO A 60 2.32 3.97 17.20
N ALA A 61 3.18 4.47 16.31
CA ALA A 61 3.50 5.88 16.19
C ALA A 61 2.60 6.63 15.20
N ALA A 62 1.78 5.93 14.41
CA ALA A 62 0.89 6.55 13.45
C ALA A 62 -0.41 7.03 14.13
N ALA A 63 -0.82 8.27 13.84
CA ALA A 63 -2.14 8.76 14.19
C ALA A 63 -3.13 8.40 13.07
N ILE A 64 -4.15 7.61 13.39
CA ILE A 64 -5.17 7.20 12.43
C ILE A 64 -6.39 8.10 12.55
N ASP A 65 -6.61 8.93 11.53
CA ASP A 65 -7.82 9.73 11.35
C ASP A 65 -8.45 9.36 10.00
N LEU A 66 -9.51 8.56 10.06
CA LEU A 66 -10.16 8.04 8.86
C LEU A 66 -10.88 9.12 8.04
N ALA A 67 -11.26 10.23 8.67
CA ALA A 67 -11.91 11.35 8.00
C ALA A 67 -10.87 12.21 7.25
N ALA A 68 -9.66 12.33 7.79
CA ALA A 68 -8.54 12.98 7.10
C ALA A 68 -7.91 12.08 6.01
N GLY A 69 -7.98 10.76 6.19
CA GLY A 69 -7.30 9.79 5.34
C GLY A 69 -5.83 9.61 5.71
N LEU A 70 -5.17 8.67 5.03
CA LEU A 70 -3.74 8.41 5.20
C LEU A 70 -2.90 9.53 4.57
N PRO A 71 -1.67 9.74 5.07
CA PRO A 71 -0.77 10.73 4.49
C PRO A 71 -0.29 10.33 3.09
N ALA A 72 -0.13 11.32 2.22
CA ALA A 72 0.48 11.13 0.91
C ALA A 72 1.96 10.72 1.02
N ARG A 73 2.36 9.72 0.23
CA ARG A 73 3.76 9.30 0.10
C ARG A 73 4.61 10.36 -0.62
N PRO A 74 5.91 10.45 -0.31
CA PRO A 74 6.84 11.29 -1.06
C PRO A 74 7.07 10.78 -2.49
N GLY A 75 7.48 11.67 -3.39
CA GLY A 75 7.96 11.29 -4.73
C GLY A 75 6.88 10.97 -5.78
N VAL A 76 5.61 11.26 -5.50
CA VAL A 76 4.53 11.14 -6.51
C VAL A 76 4.72 12.15 -7.63
N VAL A 77 4.69 11.67 -8.88
CA VAL A 77 4.82 12.50 -10.08
C VAL A 77 3.56 12.33 -10.95
N ARG A 78 2.84 13.43 -11.21
CA ARG A 78 1.54 13.41 -11.92
C ARG A 78 1.67 13.45 -13.46
N ASP A 79 2.65 14.19 -13.98
CA ASP A 79 2.69 14.57 -15.41
C ASP A 79 3.86 13.96 -16.20
N ARG A 80 4.33 12.76 -15.80
CA ARG A 80 5.46 12.07 -16.49
C ARG A 80 5.09 10.69 -17.04
N GLY A 81 3.80 10.45 -17.28
CA GLY A 81 3.30 9.21 -17.86
C GLY A 81 3.30 8.04 -16.88
N THR A 82 3.10 6.84 -17.43
CA THR A 82 2.98 5.60 -16.65
C THR A 82 4.35 5.05 -16.23
N GLN A 83 4.36 4.16 -15.24
CA GLN A 83 5.57 3.43 -14.84
C GLN A 83 6.18 2.65 -16.01
N LEU A 84 5.36 2.13 -16.95
CA LEU A 84 5.84 1.46 -18.16
C LEU A 84 6.59 2.42 -19.11
N GLN A 85 6.04 3.61 -19.34
CA GLN A 85 6.66 4.62 -20.21
C GLN A 85 8.00 5.08 -19.62
N ARG A 86 8.02 5.35 -18.30
CA ARG A 86 9.22 5.77 -17.58
C ARG A 86 10.29 4.67 -17.54
N ALA A 87 9.89 3.43 -17.30
CA ALA A 87 10.79 2.28 -17.34
C ALA A 87 11.47 2.13 -18.71
N ARG A 88 10.70 2.26 -19.79
CA ARG A 88 11.22 2.19 -21.18
C ARG A 88 12.12 3.37 -21.54
N ALA A 89 11.96 4.51 -20.87
CA ALA A 89 12.87 5.65 -20.96
C ALA A 89 14.15 5.46 -20.13
N GLY A 90 14.31 4.33 -19.43
CA GLY A 90 15.49 4.03 -18.61
C GLY A 90 15.45 4.60 -17.19
N GLU A 91 14.36 5.28 -16.82
CA GLU A 91 14.20 5.93 -15.51
C GLU A 91 13.96 4.92 -14.39
N ILE A 92 14.62 5.11 -13.25
CA ILE A 92 14.28 4.45 -11.98
C ILE A 92 13.43 5.44 -11.17
N THR A 93 12.14 5.14 -11.07
CA THR A 93 11.19 5.99 -10.36
C THR A 93 11.26 5.80 -8.84
N ALA A 94 10.67 6.73 -8.07
CA ALA A 94 10.54 6.56 -6.62
C ALA A 94 9.78 5.27 -6.26
N GLU A 95 8.76 4.90 -7.06
CA GLU A 95 8.06 3.64 -6.90
C GLU A 95 8.96 2.43 -7.12
N MET A 96 9.78 2.44 -8.18
CA MET A 96 10.71 1.35 -8.46
C MET A 96 11.76 1.20 -7.37
N ALA A 97 12.32 2.30 -6.87
CA ALA A 97 13.27 2.30 -5.76
C ALA A 97 12.65 1.78 -4.46
N PHE A 98 11.42 2.19 -4.15
CA PHE A 98 10.65 1.68 -3.01
C PHE A 98 10.46 0.17 -3.09
N ILE A 99 9.98 -0.32 -4.24
CA ILE A 99 9.73 -1.74 -4.50
C ILE A 99 11.02 -2.56 -4.46
N ALA A 100 12.11 -2.05 -5.02
CA ALA A 100 13.41 -2.70 -5.00
C ALA A 100 13.85 -3.00 -3.55
N ALA A 101 13.74 -2.00 -2.67
CA ALA A 101 14.01 -2.19 -1.26
C ALA A 101 12.99 -3.11 -0.56
N ARG A 102 11.71 -3.07 -0.94
CA ARG A 102 10.64 -3.91 -0.35
C ARG A 102 10.80 -5.39 -0.70
N GLU A 103 11.22 -5.69 -1.93
CA GLU A 103 11.44 -7.05 -2.43
C GLU A 103 12.88 -7.55 -2.20
N GLY A 104 13.80 -6.68 -1.75
CA GLY A 104 15.21 -7.04 -1.56
C GLY A 104 15.96 -7.31 -2.87
N MET A 105 15.64 -6.54 -3.92
CA MET A 105 16.14 -6.73 -5.28
C MET A 105 16.77 -5.43 -5.83
N PRO A 106 17.61 -5.48 -6.88
CA PRO A 106 18.11 -4.28 -7.55
C PRO A 106 16.98 -3.49 -8.23
N ALA A 107 17.08 -2.15 -8.21
CA ALA A 107 16.08 -1.28 -8.83
C ALA A 107 16.06 -1.40 -10.36
N GLU A 108 17.19 -1.73 -10.96
CA GLU A 108 17.34 -2.01 -12.39
C GLU A 108 16.53 -3.23 -12.81
N LEU A 109 16.45 -4.27 -11.94
CA LEU A 109 15.62 -5.45 -12.21
C LEU A 109 14.14 -5.06 -12.23
N VAL A 110 13.70 -4.24 -11.26
CA VAL A 110 12.31 -3.73 -11.20
C VAL A 110 11.98 -2.95 -12.47
N ARG A 111 12.84 -1.98 -12.85
CA ARG A 111 12.70 -1.21 -14.09
C ARG A 111 12.63 -2.12 -15.32
N ASP A 112 13.55 -3.07 -15.46
CA ASP A 112 13.66 -3.91 -16.65
C ASP A 112 12.45 -4.85 -16.81
N GLU A 113 11.95 -5.44 -15.71
CA GLU A 113 10.74 -6.25 -15.74
C GLU A 113 9.50 -5.43 -16.14
N VAL A 114 9.40 -4.20 -15.63
CA VAL A 114 8.33 -3.27 -16.02
C VAL A 114 8.48 -2.86 -17.49
N ALA A 115 9.67 -2.46 -17.94
CA ALA A 115 9.93 -2.02 -19.32
C ALA A 115 9.57 -3.09 -20.36
N ARG A 116 9.86 -4.36 -20.04
CA ARG A 116 9.56 -5.54 -20.86
C ARG A 116 8.10 -6.00 -20.75
N GLY A 117 7.30 -5.40 -19.89
CA GLY A 117 5.89 -5.75 -19.68
C GLY A 117 5.67 -7.08 -18.97
N ARG A 118 6.67 -7.58 -18.22
CA ARG A 118 6.55 -8.80 -17.41
C ARG A 118 6.16 -8.53 -15.96
N ALA A 119 6.17 -7.26 -15.56
CA ALA A 119 5.67 -6.81 -14.28
C ALA A 119 4.94 -5.46 -14.42
N VAL A 120 4.06 -5.17 -13.47
CA VAL A 120 3.28 -3.92 -13.41
C VAL A 120 3.33 -3.32 -12.01
N ILE A 121 3.30 -2.00 -11.95
CA ILE A 121 3.24 -1.21 -10.71
C ILE A 121 1.93 -0.42 -10.72
N PRO A 122 0.88 -0.86 -10.01
CA PRO A 122 -0.39 -0.15 -9.93
C PRO A 122 -0.26 1.08 -9.01
N ALA A 123 0.20 2.19 -9.56
CA ALA A 123 0.46 3.42 -8.81
C ALA A 123 -0.16 4.63 -9.51
N ASN A 124 -1.49 4.78 -9.37
CA ASN A 124 -2.17 5.98 -9.86
C ASN A 124 -1.70 7.20 -9.05
N HIS A 125 -1.29 8.28 -9.72
CA HIS A 125 -0.83 9.49 -9.05
C HIS A 125 -1.93 10.19 -8.21
N ASN A 126 -3.20 9.83 -8.40
CA ASN A 126 -4.32 10.26 -7.57
C ASN A 126 -4.55 9.38 -6.33
N HIS A 127 -3.78 8.31 -6.13
CA HIS A 127 -3.75 7.51 -4.90
C HIS A 127 -2.37 7.66 -4.22
N PRO A 128 -2.03 8.88 -3.76
CA PRO A 128 -0.73 9.14 -3.15
C PRO A 128 -0.55 8.43 -1.81
N GLU A 129 -1.61 7.93 -1.18
CA GLU A 129 -1.58 7.19 0.08
C GLU A 129 -0.95 5.79 -0.06
N SER A 130 -0.89 5.27 -1.30
CA SER A 130 -0.39 3.93 -1.58
C SER A 130 1.11 3.74 -1.26
N GLU A 131 1.46 2.70 -0.53
CA GLU A 131 2.79 2.12 -0.41
C GLU A 131 3.07 1.25 -1.64
N PRO A 132 3.93 1.68 -2.60
CA PRO A 132 4.03 1.00 -3.88
C PRO A 132 4.44 -0.48 -3.76
N MET A 133 3.86 -1.29 -4.63
CA MET A 133 4.12 -2.73 -4.76
C MET A 133 4.19 -3.13 -6.24
N ILE A 134 4.67 -4.33 -6.53
CA ILE A 134 4.82 -4.85 -7.88
C ILE A 134 4.17 -6.22 -8.04
N ILE A 135 3.58 -6.44 -9.22
CA ILE A 135 3.02 -7.73 -9.63
C ILE A 135 3.81 -8.22 -10.84
N GLY A 136 4.49 -9.36 -10.71
CA GLY A 136 5.25 -9.96 -11.80
C GLY A 136 5.94 -11.25 -11.39
N LYS A 137 6.30 -12.08 -12.37
CA LYS A 137 6.82 -13.45 -12.14
C LYS A 137 8.16 -13.48 -11.39
N ALA A 138 8.94 -12.40 -11.44
CA ALA A 138 10.25 -12.31 -10.79
C ALA A 138 10.17 -11.92 -9.30
N PHE A 139 8.99 -11.53 -8.80
CA PHE A 139 8.78 -11.00 -7.45
C PHE A 139 7.96 -11.97 -6.60
N ALA A 140 7.83 -11.70 -5.30
CA ALA A 140 6.96 -12.53 -4.45
C ALA A 140 5.53 -12.58 -5.02
N VAL A 141 4.88 -13.74 -4.88
CA VAL A 141 3.47 -13.89 -5.28
C VAL A 141 2.62 -12.94 -4.45
N LYS A 142 1.69 -12.24 -5.11
CA LYS A 142 0.81 -11.24 -4.50
C LYS A 142 -0.62 -11.77 -4.41
N VAL A 143 -1.33 -11.39 -3.37
CA VAL A 143 -2.71 -11.81 -3.08
C VAL A 143 -3.64 -10.61 -3.08
N ASN A 144 -4.80 -10.77 -3.70
CA ASN A 144 -5.85 -9.76 -3.71
C ASN A 144 -7.01 -10.18 -2.80
N ALA A 145 -7.56 -9.24 -2.02
CA ALA A 145 -8.82 -9.43 -1.31
C ALA A 145 -9.96 -8.65 -1.99
N ASN A 146 -11.09 -9.30 -2.20
CA ASN A 146 -12.30 -8.64 -2.69
C ASN A 146 -13.15 -8.16 -1.51
N ILE A 147 -13.52 -6.89 -1.53
CA ILE A 147 -14.46 -6.27 -0.59
C ILE A 147 -15.59 -5.61 -1.39
N GLY A 148 -16.54 -4.98 -0.72
CA GLY A 148 -17.62 -4.24 -1.35
C GLY A 148 -18.97 -4.48 -0.69
N ASN A 149 -19.80 -3.44 -0.77
CA ASN A 149 -21.18 -3.51 -0.30
C ASN A 149 -22.10 -4.22 -1.30
N SER A 150 -23.22 -4.71 -0.80
CA SER A 150 -24.29 -5.26 -1.64
C SER A 150 -25.56 -4.42 -1.50
N ALA A 151 -26.53 -4.64 -2.39
CA ALA A 151 -27.84 -3.99 -2.30
C ALA A 151 -28.61 -4.33 -1.00
N VAL A 152 -28.22 -5.39 -0.30
CA VAL A 152 -28.92 -5.92 0.89
C VAL A 152 -28.18 -5.67 2.19
N THR A 153 -26.85 -5.50 2.18
CA THR A 153 -26.03 -5.34 3.40
C THR A 153 -24.76 -4.52 3.16
N SER A 154 -24.25 -3.95 4.25
CA SER A 154 -22.98 -3.21 4.42
C SER A 154 -23.08 -1.68 4.45
N SER A 155 -22.20 -1.08 5.26
CA SER A 155 -22.00 0.36 5.44
C SER A 155 -20.58 0.78 5.05
N ILE A 156 -20.35 2.08 4.85
CA ILE A 156 -19.02 2.61 4.55
C ILE A 156 -18.00 2.21 5.62
N ALA A 157 -18.38 2.28 6.91
CA ALA A 157 -17.50 1.92 8.02
C ALA A 157 -17.07 0.45 7.97
N GLU A 158 -17.99 -0.45 7.65
CA GLU A 158 -17.68 -1.87 7.49
C GLU A 158 -16.76 -2.13 6.31
N GLU A 159 -16.91 -1.42 5.18
CA GLU A 159 -16.01 -1.60 4.04
C GLU A 159 -14.60 -1.07 4.30
N VAL A 160 -14.46 0.03 5.05
CA VAL A 160 -13.15 0.52 5.49
C VAL A 160 -12.51 -0.47 6.46
N ASP A 161 -13.25 -1.02 7.44
CA ASP A 161 -12.70 -2.03 8.35
C ASP A 161 -12.33 -3.33 7.62
N LYS A 162 -13.12 -3.80 6.64
CA LYS A 162 -12.74 -4.95 5.80
C LYS A 162 -11.44 -4.70 5.04
N MET A 163 -11.23 -3.49 4.50
CA MET A 163 -9.97 -3.12 3.85
C MET A 163 -8.81 -3.20 4.84
N VAL A 164 -8.93 -2.56 6.01
CA VAL A 164 -7.89 -2.57 7.05
C VAL A 164 -7.60 -3.99 7.54
N TRP A 165 -8.64 -4.80 7.71
CA TRP A 165 -8.52 -6.19 8.13
C TRP A 165 -7.83 -7.06 7.07
N ALA A 166 -8.18 -6.88 5.80
CA ALA A 166 -7.56 -7.63 4.71
C ALA A 166 -6.06 -7.31 4.58
N THR A 167 -5.69 -6.03 4.59
CA THR A 167 -4.29 -5.61 4.52
C THR A 167 -3.51 -6.01 5.76
N ARG A 168 -4.11 -5.96 6.96
CA ARG A 168 -3.52 -6.48 8.21
C ARG A 168 -3.05 -7.93 8.08
N TRP A 169 -3.78 -8.76 7.34
CA TRP A 169 -3.48 -10.18 7.18
C TRP A 169 -2.77 -10.54 5.88
N GLY A 170 -2.25 -9.55 5.15
CA GLY A 170 -1.36 -9.79 4.02
C GLY A 170 -2.01 -9.72 2.65
N ALA A 171 -3.19 -9.13 2.50
CA ALA A 171 -3.65 -8.72 1.17
C ALA A 171 -2.71 -7.64 0.63
N ASP A 172 -2.15 -7.86 -0.56
CA ASP A 172 -1.26 -6.91 -1.24
C ASP A 172 -2.04 -5.89 -2.07
N THR A 173 -3.23 -6.29 -2.54
CA THR A 173 -4.19 -5.40 -3.21
C THR A 173 -5.60 -5.68 -2.72
N ILE A 174 -6.46 -4.68 -2.88
CA ILE A 174 -7.89 -4.83 -2.65
C ILE A 174 -8.67 -4.42 -3.90
N MET A 175 -9.84 -5.02 -4.08
CA MET A 175 -10.80 -4.61 -5.09
C MET A 175 -12.14 -4.32 -4.44
N ASP A 176 -12.60 -3.08 -4.57
CA ASP A 176 -13.97 -2.68 -4.22
C ASP A 176 -14.92 -3.11 -5.34
N LEU A 177 -15.72 -4.13 -5.06
CA LEU A 177 -16.74 -4.69 -5.95
C LEU A 177 -18.16 -4.29 -5.52
N SER A 178 -18.29 -3.15 -4.85
CA SER A 178 -19.58 -2.61 -4.39
C SER A 178 -20.63 -2.53 -5.51
N THR A 179 -21.83 -3.03 -5.22
CA THR A 179 -22.99 -2.99 -6.14
C THR A 179 -24.21 -2.27 -5.55
N GLY A 180 -24.12 -1.84 -4.29
CA GLY A 180 -25.21 -1.22 -3.54
C GLY A 180 -25.32 0.29 -3.75
N LYS A 181 -25.84 0.98 -2.74
CA LYS A 181 -25.92 2.45 -2.72
C LYS A 181 -24.55 3.07 -2.39
N ASN A 182 -24.39 4.35 -2.70
CA ASN A 182 -23.23 5.17 -2.32
C ASN A 182 -21.86 4.64 -2.79
N ILE A 183 -21.80 3.90 -3.90
CA ILE A 183 -20.57 3.28 -4.44
C ILE A 183 -19.40 4.28 -4.52
N HIS A 184 -19.65 5.50 -5.01
CA HIS A 184 -18.62 6.52 -5.13
C HIS A 184 -18.08 6.98 -3.76
N GLU A 185 -18.95 7.19 -2.80
CA GLU A 185 -18.59 7.63 -1.45
C GLU A 185 -17.83 6.53 -0.70
N THR A 186 -18.34 5.28 -0.75
CA THR A 186 -17.66 4.11 -0.21
C THR A 186 -16.25 3.97 -0.77
N ARG A 187 -16.10 4.06 -2.10
CA ARG A 187 -14.80 3.95 -2.75
C ARG A 187 -13.85 5.08 -2.37
N GLU A 188 -14.36 6.31 -2.22
CA GLU A 188 -13.53 7.43 -1.80
C GLU A 188 -12.95 7.21 -0.40
N TRP A 189 -13.80 6.80 0.55
CA TRP A 189 -13.38 6.44 1.90
C TRP A 189 -12.34 5.31 1.90
N ILE A 190 -12.56 4.26 1.11
CA ILE A 190 -11.60 3.15 0.97
C ILE A 190 -10.28 3.67 0.39
N LEU A 191 -10.29 4.43 -0.70
CA LEU A 191 -9.07 4.90 -1.38
C LEU A 191 -8.24 5.83 -0.50
N ARG A 192 -8.87 6.79 0.18
CA ARG A 192 -8.16 7.71 1.09
C ARG A 192 -7.56 7.00 2.30
N ASN A 193 -8.05 5.80 2.63
CA ASN A 193 -7.61 5.00 3.76
C ASN A 193 -6.80 3.76 3.35
N SER A 194 -6.61 3.49 2.05
CA SER A 194 -5.83 2.34 1.59
C SER A 194 -4.36 2.72 1.48
N PRO A 195 -3.45 2.04 2.20
CA PRO A 195 -2.04 2.07 1.90
C PRO A 195 -1.75 1.27 0.62
#